data_AF-A0A239ZRN9-F1
#
_entry.id   AF-A0A239ZRN9-F1
#
_cell.length_a   1.000
_cell.length_b   1.000
_cell.length_c   1.000
_cell.angle_alpha   90.00
_cell.angle_beta   90.00
_cell.angle_gamma   90.00
#
_symmetry.space_group_name_H-M   'P 1'
#
loop_
_entity.id
_entity.type
_entity.pdbx_description
1 polymer ?
#
loop_
_entity_poly.entity_id
_entity_poly.type
_entity_poly.pdbx_seq_one_letter_code
_entity_poly.pdbx_strand_id
1 'polypeptide(L)'
;MSSNNTTPPNASQSAADGAELPSAPDAETVAEVNAAAQADSNNEPKEVTPEAVAEIFSAEGLEHRVEDGTVRSGFINAAIVVAFDSDHLIFESLWRGKIPKDMASHILLATNEHNQTHFAPTLRFFEQGEDHLAISAIRTLDITHGASYNQLGAFIMSSIDTTLQAFDFLATSFPTLVTWEDPHDEH
;
A
#
# COMPACT_ATOMS: atom_id res chain seq x y z
N MET A 1 -19.70 42.29 48.75
CA MET A 1 -20.74 41.30 48.41
C MET A 1 -21.48 41.88 47.21
N SER A 2 -21.44 41.35 45.99
CA SER A 2 -21.38 39.96 45.57
C SER A 2 -20.63 39.84 44.23
N SER A 3 -19.84 38.78 44.07
CA SER A 3 -19.20 38.40 42.82
C SER A 3 -20.24 37.75 41.90
N ASN A 4 -20.46 38.30 40.69
CA ASN A 4 -21.22 37.63 39.65
C ASN A 4 -20.28 36.65 38.93
N ASN A 5 -20.50 35.37 39.15
CA ASN A 5 -19.80 34.27 38.51
C ASN A 5 -20.52 33.95 37.19
N THR A 6 -20.05 34.48 36.07
CA THR A 6 -20.55 34.10 34.75
C THR A 6 -19.71 32.92 34.26
N THR A 7 -20.23 31.71 34.45
CA THR A 7 -19.70 30.50 33.82
C THR A 7 -19.77 30.64 32.30
N PRO A 8 -18.68 30.45 31.54
CA PRO A 8 -18.77 30.41 30.09
C PRO A 8 -19.61 29.20 29.64
N PRO A 9 -20.39 29.31 28.55
CA PRO A 9 -21.14 28.19 28.03
C PRO A 9 -20.20 27.07 27.62
N ASN A 10 -20.53 25.86 28.06
CA ASN A 10 -19.83 24.62 27.76
C ASN A 10 -19.85 24.37 26.24
N ALA A 11 -18.73 24.56 25.55
CA ALA A 11 -18.57 24.29 24.12
C ALA A 11 -18.40 22.78 23.85
N SER A 12 -19.26 21.96 24.45
CA SER A 12 -19.26 20.49 24.27
C SER A 12 -20.58 19.99 23.70
N GLN A 13 -21.21 20.78 22.81
CA GLN A 13 -22.35 20.33 22.02
C GLN A 13 -22.26 20.93 20.62
N SER A 14 -21.52 20.27 19.74
CA SER A 14 -21.71 20.40 18.30
C SER A 14 -21.03 19.24 17.58
N ALA A 15 -21.87 18.44 16.91
CA ALA A 15 -21.54 17.39 15.94
C ALA A 15 -20.90 16.08 16.44
N ALA A 16 -21.65 15.30 17.22
CA ALA A 16 -21.57 13.84 17.14
C ALA A 16 -22.77 13.39 16.30
N ASP A 17 -22.57 13.30 14.98
CA ASP A 17 -23.54 12.64 14.11
C ASP A 17 -23.50 11.15 14.44
N GLY A 18 -24.63 10.62 14.91
CA GLY A 18 -24.75 9.30 15.54
C GLY A 18 -24.72 8.17 14.52
N ALA A 19 -23.58 7.93 13.87
CA ALA A 19 -23.34 6.66 13.21
C ALA A 19 -23.22 5.58 14.29
N GLU A 20 -24.32 4.86 14.53
CA GLU A 20 -24.30 3.64 15.35
C GLU A 20 -23.31 2.67 14.69
N LEU A 21 -22.26 2.29 15.42
CA LEU A 21 -21.29 1.30 14.93
C LEU A 21 -22.07 0.04 14.53
N PRO A 22 -21.77 -0.57 13.37
CA PRO A 22 -22.49 -1.76 12.94
C PRO A 22 -22.42 -2.83 14.03
N SER A 23 -23.56 -3.44 14.33
CA SER A 23 -23.67 -4.56 15.26
C SER A 23 -22.66 -5.64 14.87
N ALA A 24 -21.95 -6.20 15.86
CA ALA A 24 -21.10 -7.35 15.60
C ALA A 24 -21.95 -8.49 15.00
N PRO A 25 -21.43 -9.22 13.99
CA PRO A 25 -22.15 -10.34 13.41
C PRO A 25 -22.45 -11.39 14.47
N ASP A 26 -23.62 -12.02 14.37
CA ASP A 26 -23.98 -13.11 15.29
C ASP A 26 -23.11 -14.36 15.03
N ALA A 27 -23.09 -15.26 16.01
CA ALA A 27 -22.26 -16.46 15.97
C ALA A 27 -22.62 -17.40 14.81
N GLU A 28 -23.87 -17.38 14.35
CA GLU A 28 -24.35 -18.19 13.24
C GLU A 28 -23.77 -17.67 11.92
N THR A 29 -23.84 -16.35 11.70
CA THR A 29 -23.23 -15.66 10.56
C THR A 29 -21.72 -15.89 10.52
N VAL A 30 -21.04 -15.77 11.66
CA VAL A 30 -19.59 -16.02 11.75
C VAL A 30 -19.26 -17.47 11.39
N ALA A 31 -20.05 -18.44 11.87
CA ALA A 31 -19.85 -19.85 11.57
C ALA A 31 -20.08 -20.17 10.09
N GLU A 32 -21.11 -19.58 9.47
CA GLU A 32 -21.40 -19.75 8.05
C GLU A 32 -20.27 -19.21 7.16
N VAL A 33 -19.80 -17.99 7.45
CA VAL A 33 -18.67 -17.38 6.72
C VAL A 33 -17.40 -18.22 6.86
N ASN A 34 -17.11 -18.72 8.06
CA ASN A 34 -15.94 -19.57 8.29
C ASN A 34 -16.05 -20.91 7.55
N ALA A 35 -17.23 -21.53 7.52
CA ALA A 35 -17.46 -22.78 6.80
C ALA A 35 -17.31 -22.58 5.28
N ALA A 36 -17.83 -21.47 4.75
CA ALA A 36 -17.66 -21.12 3.34
C ALA A 36 -16.17 -20.87 2.99
N ALA A 37 -15.44 -20.15 3.84
CA ALA A 37 -14.01 -19.91 3.66
C ALA A 37 -13.20 -21.23 3.68
N GLN A 38 -13.55 -22.16 4.56
CA GLN A 38 -12.90 -23.48 4.65
C GLN A 38 -13.19 -24.39 3.45
N ALA A 39 -14.33 -24.21 2.77
CA ALA A 39 -14.70 -25.00 1.61
C ALA A 39 -14.02 -24.53 0.29
N ASP A 40 -13.47 -23.32 0.27
CA ASP A 40 -12.77 -22.77 -0.89
C ASP A 40 -11.32 -23.24 -0.93
N SER A 41 -10.96 -24.04 -1.94
CA SER A 41 -9.59 -24.50 -2.14
C SER A 41 -8.58 -23.38 -2.39
N ASN A 42 -9.04 -22.17 -2.74
CA ASN A 42 -8.19 -20.98 -2.86
C ASN A 42 -7.78 -20.39 -1.51
N ASN A 43 -8.36 -20.89 -0.40
CA ASN A 43 -7.93 -20.57 0.96
C ASN A 43 -6.94 -21.58 1.55
N GLU A 44 -6.64 -22.69 0.86
CA GLU A 44 -5.60 -23.62 1.28
C GLU A 44 -4.21 -23.02 1.02
N PRO A 45 -3.33 -22.92 2.04
CA PRO A 45 -1.95 -22.45 1.83
C PRO A 45 -1.16 -23.39 0.92
N LYS A 46 -0.47 -22.80 -0.06
CA LYS A 46 0.41 -23.51 -0.99
C LYS A 46 1.76 -22.80 -1.05
N GLU A 47 2.78 -23.53 -1.50
CA GLU A 47 4.08 -22.92 -1.81
C GLU A 47 3.88 -21.76 -2.80
N VAL A 48 4.49 -20.62 -2.49
CA VAL A 48 4.37 -19.41 -3.33
C VAL A 48 5.48 -19.43 -4.38
N THR A 49 5.10 -19.34 -5.65
CA THR A 49 6.05 -19.31 -6.77
C THR A 49 5.87 -18.04 -7.62
N PRO A 50 6.86 -17.66 -8.45
CA PRO A 50 6.70 -16.57 -9.39
C PRO A 50 5.48 -16.74 -10.32
N GLU A 51 5.16 -17.98 -10.71
CA GLU A 51 3.99 -18.29 -11.54
C GLU A 51 2.68 -18.05 -10.79
N ALA A 52 2.60 -18.40 -9.51
CA ALA A 52 1.43 -18.11 -8.68
C ALA A 52 1.22 -16.59 -8.52
N VAL A 53 2.29 -15.82 -8.39
CA VAL A 53 2.21 -14.34 -8.38
C VAL A 53 1.76 -13.83 -9.76
N ALA A 54 2.35 -14.33 -10.84
CA ALA A 54 1.99 -13.95 -12.21
C ALA A 54 0.51 -14.24 -12.53
N GLU A 55 -0.02 -15.36 -12.01
CA GLU A 55 -1.44 -15.70 -12.13
C GLU A 55 -2.35 -14.64 -11.50
N ILE A 56 -1.98 -14.07 -10.34
CA ILE A 56 -2.71 -12.93 -9.74
C ILE A 56 -2.72 -11.73 -10.70
N PHE A 57 -1.57 -11.36 -11.26
CA PHE A 57 -1.50 -10.24 -12.21
C PHE A 57 -2.34 -10.52 -13.46
N SER A 58 -2.28 -11.74 -14.01
CA SER A 58 -3.10 -12.17 -15.14
C SER A 58 -4.60 -12.11 -14.85
N ALA A 59 -5.03 -12.59 -13.69
CA ALA A 59 -6.44 -12.63 -13.29
C ALA A 59 -7.04 -11.22 -13.20
N GLU A 60 -6.23 -10.24 -12.79
CA GLU A 60 -6.60 -8.83 -12.66
C GLU A 60 -6.36 -8.01 -13.93
N GLY A 61 -5.95 -8.66 -15.03
CA GLY A 61 -5.71 -8.00 -16.32
C GLY A 61 -4.48 -7.06 -16.33
N LEU A 62 -3.54 -7.27 -15.42
CA LEU A 62 -2.33 -6.45 -15.29
C LEU A 62 -1.20 -6.96 -16.18
N GLU A 63 -0.57 -6.04 -16.91
CA GLU A 63 0.65 -6.34 -17.66
C GLU A 63 1.77 -6.72 -16.70
N HIS A 64 2.43 -7.84 -16.99
CA HIS A 64 3.56 -8.32 -16.20
C HIS A 64 4.50 -9.16 -17.07
N ARG A 65 5.70 -9.39 -16.54
CA ARG A 65 6.68 -10.34 -17.08
C ARG A 65 7.32 -11.12 -15.92
N VAL A 66 7.60 -12.39 -16.17
CA VAL A 66 8.39 -13.22 -15.26
C VAL A 66 9.82 -13.29 -15.82
N GLU A 67 10.80 -12.86 -15.02
CA GLU A 67 12.21 -12.79 -15.42
C GLU A 67 13.09 -13.03 -14.20
N ASP A 68 14.09 -13.91 -14.32
CA ASP A 68 15.06 -14.24 -13.26
C ASP A 68 14.41 -14.60 -11.91
N GLY A 69 13.28 -15.32 -11.93
CA GLY A 69 12.55 -15.70 -10.72
C GLY A 69 11.80 -14.55 -10.04
N THR A 70 11.60 -13.42 -10.73
CA THR A 70 10.85 -12.26 -10.24
C THR A 70 9.70 -11.91 -11.18
N VAL A 71 8.62 -11.35 -10.64
CA VAL A 71 7.52 -10.79 -11.42
C VAL A 71 7.71 -9.28 -11.51
N ARG A 72 7.78 -8.74 -12.72
CA ARG A 72 7.92 -7.30 -12.95
C ARG A 72 6.66 -6.75 -13.61
N SER A 73 6.24 -5.58 -13.16
CA SER A 73 5.11 -4.84 -13.72
C SER A 73 5.40 -3.34 -13.61
N GLY A 74 4.47 -2.49 -14.04
CA GLY A 74 4.63 -1.05 -13.91
C GLY A 74 3.35 -0.30 -14.19
N PHE A 75 3.24 0.85 -13.53
CA PHE A 75 2.25 1.88 -13.80
C PHE A 75 2.97 3.14 -14.28
N ILE A 76 2.22 4.18 -14.62
CA ILE A 76 2.81 5.41 -15.12
C ILE A 76 3.79 6.08 -14.15
N ASN A 77 3.54 5.99 -12.84
CA ASN A 77 4.36 6.59 -11.78
C ASN A 77 5.19 5.57 -11.00
N ALA A 78 5.10 4.28 -11.33
CA ALA A 78 5.63 3.17 -10.53
C ALA A 78 6.29 2.09 -11.39
N ALA A 79 7.44 1.58 -10.97
CA ALA A 79 8.04 0.35 -11.50
C ALA A 79 8.03 -0.72 -10.41
N ILE A 80 7.34 -1.84 -10.63
CA ILE A 80 7.10 -2.88 -9.63
C ILE A 80 7.98 -4.09 -9.89
N VAL A 81 8.53 -4.64 -8.82
CA VAL A 81 9.20 -5.94 -8.76
C VAL A 81 8.66 -6.72 -7.58
N VAL A 82 8.20 -7.94 -7.83
CA VAL A 82 7.88 -8.92 -6.80
C VAL A 82 8.97 -9.99 -6.85
N ALA A 83 9.73 -10.10 -5.76
CA ALA A 83 10.88 -10.97 -5.64
C ALA A 83 10.79 -11.86 -4.41
N PHE A 84 11.55 -12.95 -4.42
CA PHE A 84 11.65 -13.88 -3.31
C PHE A 84 13.00 -13.66 -2.59
N ASP A 85 12.94 -13.54 -1.27
CA ASP A 85 14.12 -13.55 -0.41
C ASP A 85 13.90 -14.54 0.72
N SER A 86 14.52 -15.72 0.58
CA SER A 86 14.35 -16.84 1.51
C SER A 86 12.86 -17.14 1.73
N ASP A 87 12.37 -17.01 2.97
CA ASP A 87 10.97 -17.26 3.32
C ASP A 87 10.07 -16.02 3.20
N HIS A 88 10.50 -15.00 2.46
CA HIS A 88 9.73 -13.75 2.27
C HIS A 88 9.45 -13.48 0.79
N LEU A 89 8.21 -13.09 0.52
CA LEU A 89 7.82 -12.45 -0.72
C LEU A 89 7.94 -10.94 -0.54
N ILE A 90 8.78 -10.31 -1.34
CA ILE A 90 9.03 -8.87 -1.32
C ILE A 90 8.28 -8.24 -2.49
N PHE A 91 7.33 -7.36 -2.18
CA PHE A 91 6.77 -6.41 -3.14
C PHE A 91 7.56 -5.10 -3.00
N GLU A 92 8.27 -4.71 -4.05
CA GLU A 92 8.98 -3.43 -4.10
C GLU A 92 8.55 -2.63 -5.34
N SER A 93 8.36 -1.33 -5.15
CA SER A 93 8.05 -0.40 -6.22
C SER A 93 8.96 0.82 -6.16
N LEU A 94 9.49 1.24 -7.30
CA LEU A 94 10.26 2.48 -7.43
C LEU A 94 9.39 3.60 -7.96
N TRP A 95 9.44 4.74 -7.28
CA TRP A 95 8.83 5.97 -7.75
C TRP A 95 9.65 6.55 -8.90
N ARG A 96 8.98 7.06 -9.94
CA ARG A 96 9.67 7.56 -11.15
C ARG A 96 10.23 8.98 -11.04
N GLY A 97 9.95 9.69 -9.96
CA GLY A 97 10.46 11.05 -9.73
C GLY A 97 11.99 11.09 -9.73
N LYS A 98 12.56 12.05 -10.46
CA LYS A 98 14.02 12.29 -10.45
C LYS A 98 14.35 13.28 -9.34
N ILE A 99 14.92 12.79 -8.24
CA ILE A 99 15.12 13.60 -7.05
C ILE A 99 16.57 14.07 -6.98
N PRO A 100 16.84 15.38 -6.97
CA PRO A 100 18.18 15.91 -6.67
C PRO A 100 18.63 15.59 -5.24
N LYS A 101 19.92 15.32 -5.04
CA LYS A 101 20.49 14.96 -3.73
C LYS A 101 20.35 16.04 -2.66
N ASP A 102 20.29 17.32 -3.05
CA ASP A 102 20.09 18.44 -2.12
C ASP A 102 18.69 18.48 -1.49
N MET A 103 17.73 17.71 -2.03
CA MET A 103 16.39 17.54 -1.44
C MET A 103 16.31 16.49 -0.33
N ALA A 104 17.42 15.84 0.04
CA ALA A 104 17.43 14.71 0.99
C ALA A 104 16.66 14.97 2.29
N SER A 105 16.79 16.16 2.89
CA SER A 105 16.07 16.52 4.13
C SER A 105 14.55 16.57 3.95
N HIS A 106 14.07 17.06 2.79
CA HIS A 106 12.66 17.13 2.47
C HIS A 106 12.08 15.72 2.20
N ILE A 107 12.84 14.88 1.50
CA ILE A 107 12.45 13.48 1.26
C ILE A 107 12.41 12.69 2.57
N LEU A 108 13.39 12.87 3.45
CA LEU A 108 13.40 12.24 4.77
C LEU A 108 12.15 12.63 5.57
N LEU A 109 11.76 13.91 5.55
CA LEU A 109 10.56 14.37 6.23
C LEU A 109 9.29 13.70 5.66
N ALA A 110 9.11 13.73 4.33
CA ALA A 110 7.92 13.18 3.68
C ALA A 110 7.80 11.65 3.84
N THR A 111 8.90 10.91 3.69
CA THR A 111 8.91 9.45 3.89
C THR A 111 8.62 9.08 5.34
N ASN A 112 9.15 9.83 6.31
CA ASN A 112 8.84 9.63 7.72
C ASN A 112 7.39 9.97 8.05
N GLU A 113 6.84 11.06 7.51
CA GLU A 113 5.43 11.43 7.68
C GLU A 113 4.50 10.32 7.18
N HIS A 114 4.73 9.82 5.96
CA HIS A 114 3.97 8.71 5.40
C HIS A 114 4.06 7.47 6.30
N ASN A 115 5.27 7.06 6.67
CA ASN A 115 5.50 5.84 7.47
C ASN A 115 4.93 5.92 8.90
N GLN A 116 4.70 7.11 9.45
CA GLN A 116 4.08 7.30 10.76
C GLN A 116 2.55 7.31 10.70
N THR A 117 1.98 7.63 9.53
CA THR A 117 0.54 7.83 9.35
C THR A 117 -0.13 6.68 8.59
N HIS A 118 0.66 5.84 7.91
CA HIS A 118 0.18 4.72 7.11
C HIS A 118 0.84 3.43 7.57
N PHE A 119 0.05 2.35 7.61
CA PHE A 119 0.57 1.03 7.97
C PHE A 119 1.46 0.44 6.86
N ALA A 120 1.13 0.69 5.60
CA ALA A 120 1.86 0.20 4.44
C ALA A 120 1.62 1.12 3.21
N PRO A 121 2.53 1.12 2.22
CA PRO A 121 3.87 0.52 2.27
C PRO A 121 4.83 1.32 3.17
N THR A 122 5.98 0.73 3.50
CA THR A 122 7.10 1.51 4.03
C THR A 122 7.79 2.22 2.88
N LEU A 123 7.88 3.56 2.95
CA LEU A 123 8.71 4.34 2.04
C LEU A 123 10.14 4.42 2.57
N ARG A 124 11.11 4.13 1.69
CA ARG A 124 12.53 4.35 1.93
C ARG A 124 13.13 5.16 0.78
N PHE A 125 14.25 5.81 1.02
CA PHE A 125 15.02 6.44 -0.04
C PHE A 125 16.49 6.08 0.07
N PHE A 126 17.19 6.14 -1.05
CA PHE A 126 18.61 5.82 -1.15
C PHE A 126 19.24 6.60 -2.30
N GLU A 127 20.57 6.69 -2.30
CA GLU A 127 21.32 7.34 -3.38
C GLU A 127 21.25 6.49 -4.65
N GLN A 128 20.90 7.12 -5.77
CA GLN A 128 20.87 6.50 -7.09
C GLN A 128 21.83 7.25 -8.01
N GLY A 129 23.03 6.71 -8.20
CA GLY A 129 24.10 7.40 -8.90
C GLY A 129 24.73 8.50 -8.04
N GLU A 130 25.39 9.47 -8.68
CA GLU A 130 26.20 10.49 -7.98
C GLU A 130 25.34 11.61 -7.37
N ASP A 131 24.35 12.10 -8.13
CA ASP A 131 23.63 13.34 -7.82
C ASP A 131 22.13 13.18 -7.54
N HIS A 132 21.62 11.95 -7.51
CA HIS A 132 20.18 11.70 -7.38
C HIS A 132 19.83 10.77 -6.22
N LEU A 133 18.59 10.90 -5.75
CA LEU A 133 17.95 9.97 -4.83
C LEU A 133 16.83 9.22 -5.56
N ALA A 134 16.57 8.00 -5.10
CA ALA A 134 15.38 7.24 -5.46
C ALA A 134 14.55 6.99 -4.22
N ILE A 135 13.23 6.91 -4.40
CA ILE A 135 12.29 6.45 -3.37
C ILE A 135 11.76 5.08 -3.80
N SER A 136 11.73 4.14 -2.85
CA SER A 136 11.03 2.88 -3.02
C SER A 136 9.96 2.67 -1.94
N ALA A 137 8.85 2.07 -2.35
CA ALA A 137 7.81 1.55 -1.50
C ALA A 137 8.02 0.04 -1.36
N ILE A 138 8.07 -0.47 -0.14
CA ILE A 138 8.30 -1.89 0.13
C ILE A 138 7.22 -2.47 1.05
N ARG A 139 6.78 -3.69 0.72
CA ARG A 139 6.00 -4.56 1.60
C ARG A 139 6.56 -5.96 1.51
N THR A 140 6.44 -6.71 2.60
CA THR A 140 6.89 -8.09 2.69
C THR A 140 5.78 -8.97 3.23
N LEU A 141 5.67 -10.17 2.69
CA LEU A 141 4.81 -11.24 3.20
C LEU A 141 5.69 -12.42 3.60
N ASP A 142 5.54 -12.91 4.83
CA ASP A 142 6.13 -14.18 5.27
C ASP A 142 5.40 -15.32 4.57
N ILE A 143 6.15 -16.12 3.82
CA ILE A 143 5.68 -17.27 3.03
C ILE A 143 6.28 -18.59 3.52
N THR A 144 6.88 -18.62 4.72
CA THR A 144 7.50 -19.83 5.34
C THR A 144 6.58 -21.05 5.28
N HIS A 145 5.27 -20.84 5.46
CA HIS A 145 4.26 -21.91 5.48
C HIS A 145 3.36 -21.89 4.23
N GLY A 146 3.81 -21.22 3.17
CA GLY A 146 3.01 -20.92 2.00
C GLY A 146 2.00 -19.79 2.23
N ALA A 147 1.29 -19.43 1.17
CA ALA A 147 0.14 -18.54 1.20
C ALA A 147 -0.98 -19.15 0.37
N SER A 148 -2.22 -18.91 0.78
CA SER A 148 -3.35 -19.26 -0.06
C SER A 148 -3.43 -18.32 -1.27
N TYR A 149 -4.13 -18.73 -2.33
CA TYR A 149 -4.36 -17.87 -3.49
C TYR A 149 -5.02 -16.55 -3.08
N ASN A 150 -6.00 -16.61 -2.17
CA ASN A 150 -6.70 -15.42 -1.69
C ASN A 150 -5.78 -14.52 -0.82
N GLN A 151 -4.90 -15.10 0.00
CA GLN A 151 -3.91 -14.32 0.77
C GLN A 151 -2.90 -13.64 -0.15
N LEU A 152 -2.41 -14.36 -1.16
CA LEU A 152 -1.46 -13.84 -2.14
C LEU A 152 -2.12 -12.72 -2.97
N GLY A 153 -3.32 -12.95 -3.47
CA GLY A 153 -4.13 -11.96 -4.19
C GLY A 153 -4.36 -10.69 -3.36
N ALA A 154 -4.84 -10.86 -2.13
CA ALA A 154 -5.05 -9.73 -1.21
C ALA A 154 -3.76 -8.96 -0.92
N PHE A 155 -2.63 -9.66 -0.72
CA PHE A 155 -1.33 -9.03 -0.52
C PHE A 155 -0.89 -8.22 -1.74
N ILE A 156 -0.92 -8.81 -2.94
CA ILE A 156 -0.49 -8.14 -4.18
C ILE A 156 -1.38 -6.93 -4.47
N MET A 157 -2.70 -7.10 -4.47
CA MET A 157 -3.62 -6.03 -4.85
C MET A 157 -3.61 -4.89 -3.84
N SER A 158 -3.58 -5.18 -2.54
CA SER A 158 -3.43 -4.13 -1.54
C SER A 158 -2.05 -3.46 -1.58
N SER A 159 -0.99 -4.17 -1.99
CA SER A 159 0.35 -3.58 -2.16
C SER A 159 0.40 -2.62 -3.34
N ILE A 160 -0.26 -2.96 -4.45
CA ILE A 160 -0.41 -2.05 -5.59
C ILE A 160 -1.17 -0.81 -5.18
N ASP A 161 -2.38 -0.95 -4.63
CA ASP A 161 -3.25 0.17 -4.26
C ASP A 161 -2.56 1.14 -3.28
N THR A 162 -2.04 0.62 -2.17
CA THR A 162 -1.35 1.45 -1.16
C THR A 162 -0.07 2.09 -1.70
N THR A 163 0.63 1.44 -2.64
CA THR A 163 1.81 2.03 -3.30
C THR A 163 1.43 3.19 -4.20
N LEU A 164 0.36 3.06 -4.99
CA LEU A 164 -0.11 4.14 -5.85
C LEU A 164 -0.55 5.35 -5.02
N GLN A 165 -1.28 5.12 -3.92
CA GLN A 165 -1.64 6.17 -2.96
C GLN A 165 -0.40 6.85 -2.34
N ALA A 166 0.61 6.07 -1.95
CA ALA A 166 1.87 6.61 -1.42
C ALA A 166 2.61 7.48 -2.47
N PHE A 167 2.57 7.09 -3.74
CA PHE A 167 3.21 7.84 -4.82
C PHE A 167 2.40 9.06 -5.24
N ASP A 168 1.08 9.05 -5.10
CA ASP A 168 0.22 10.22 -5.28
C ASP A 168 0.45 11.26 -4.16
N PHE A 169 0.67 10.80 -2.92
CA PHE A 169 1.15 11.65 -1.83
C PHE A 169 2.48 12.32 -2.21
N LEU A 170 3.48 11.56 -2.68
CA LEU A 170 4.76 12.12 -3.11
C LEU A 170 4.61 13.10 -4.28
N ALA A 171 3.77 12.78 -5.27
CA ALA A 171 3.49 13.66 -6.40
C ALA A 171 2.84 14.98 -5.95
N THR A 172 1.95 14.93 -4.96
CA THR A 172 1.32 16.12 -4.37
C THR A 172 2.30 16.95 -3.55
N SER A 173 3.18 16.31 -2.77
CA SER A 173 4.22 16.99 -1.99
C SER A 173 5.32 17.59 -2.84
N PHE A 174 5.65 16.97 -3.98
CA PHE A 174 6.76 17.33 -4.85
C PHE A 174 6.34 17.42 -6.32
N PRO A 175 5.42 18.34 -6.68
CA PRO A 175 4.84 18.40 -8.03
C PRO A 175 5.87 18.67 -9.12
N THR A 176 6.98 19.35 -8.79
CA THR A 176 8.07 19.62 -9.74
C THR A 176 8.90 18.38 -10.11
N LEU A 177 8.76 17.27 -9.38
CA LEU A 177 9.46 16.00 -9.65
C LEU A 177 8.64 15.05 -10.53
N VAL A 178 7.39 15.41 -10.83
CA VAL A 178 6.50 14.69 -11.73
C VAL A 178 6.81 15.12 -13.16
N THR A 179 7.38 14.21 -13.96
CA THR A 179 7.79 14.50 -15.35
C THR A 179 7.15 13.57 -16.38
N TRP A 180 6.09 12.85 -15.99
CA TRP A 180 5.35 11.95 -16.85
C TRP A 180 3.96 12.55 -17.13
N GLU A 181 3.46 12.31 -18.34
CA GLU A 181 2.12 12.75 -18.79
C GLU A 181 1.15 11.58 -18.69
N ASP A 182 -0.07 11.81 -18.17
CA ASP A 182 -1.13 10.79 -18.13
C ASP A 182 -1.59 10.48 -19.57
N PRO A 183 -1.47 9.22 -20.07
CA PRO A 183 -1.92 8.88 -21.40
C PRO A 183 -3.44 8.98 -21.58
N HIS A 184 -4.22 9.26 -20.54
CA HIS A 184 -5.67 9.44 -20.61
C HIS A 184 -6.14 10.90 -20.74
N ASP A 185 -5.25 11.87 -20.92
CA ASP A 185 -5.62 13.21 -21.39
C ASP A 185 -5.86 13.21 -22.93
N GLU A 186 -6.82 12.40 -23.40
CA GLU A 186 -7.45 12.58 -24.71
C GLU A 186 -8.88 13.11 -24.51
N HIS A 187 -9.01 14.43 -24.76
CA HIS A 187 -10.20 15.26 -25.00
C HIS A 187 -11.62 14.65 -24.94
#